data_AF-A0A379AYD1-F1
#
_entry.id   AF-A0A379AYD1-F1
#
_cell.length_a   1.000
_cell.length_b   1.000
_cell.length_c   1.000
_cell.angle_alpha   90.00
_cell.angle_beta   90.00
_cell.angle_gamma   90.00
#
_symmetry.space_group_name_H-M   'P 1'
#
loop_
_entity.id
_entity.type
_entity.pdbx_description
1 polymer ?
#
loop_
_entity_poly.entity_id
_entity_poly.type
_entity_poly.pdbx_seq_one_letter_code
_entity_poly.pdbx_strand_id
1 'polypeptide(L)'
;MTNNNLIKFRANITLINLKQRQQVERDLGTFPHRNAAINAVEEFKKHQLGEGWELANYRLTPAEMSQEIFTFFNKVQEREKLPKLKNRNIPLEFEDN
;
A
#
# COMPACT_ATOMS: atom_id res chain seq x y z
N MET A 1 0.79 -17.00 -16.85
CA MET A 1 1.37 -15.76 -16.29
C MET A 1 1.23 -15.83 -14.79
N THR A 2 2.31 -16.00 -14.04
CA THR A 2 2.28 -15.92 -12.58
C THR A 2 2.01 -14.46 -12.20
N ASN A 3 0.84 -14.19 -11.64
CA ASN A 3 0.51 -12.89 -11.08
C ASN A 3 1.37 -12.72 -9.81
N ASN A 4 2.55 -12.11 -9.94
CA ASN A 4 3.51 -11.83 -8.86
C ASN A 4 3.02 -10.74 -7.88
N ASN A 5 1.76 -10.80 -7.45
CA ASN A 5 1.17 -9.84 -6.52
C ASN A 5 1.38 -10.33 -5.08
N LEU A 6 2.65 -10.41 -4.68
CA LEU A 6 3.04 -10.92 -3.37
C LEU A 6 2.72 -9.92 -2.25
N ILE A 7 2.70 -8.64 -2.56
CA ILE A 7 2.49 -7.53 -1.62
C ILE A 7 1.58 -6.48 -2.26
N LYS A 8 0.54 -6.08 -1.53
CA LYS A 8 -0.30 -4.93 -1.83
C LYS A 8 0.33 -3.64 -1.29
N PHE A 9 0.08 -2.54 -1.99
CA PHE A 9 0.65 -1.23 -1.67
C PHE A 9 -0.45 -0.21 -1.43
N ARG A 10 -0.37 0.55 -0.34
CA ARG A 10 -1.16 1.75 -0.12
C ARG A 10 -0.51 2.93 -0.82
N ALA A 11 -1.30 3.75 -1.50
CA ALA A 11 -0.83 4.98 -2.15
C ALA A 11 -1.35 6.20 -1.39
N ASN A 12 -0.42 6.99 -0.87
CA ASN A 12 -0.72 8.28 -0.26
C ASN A 12 -0.14 9.39 -1.15
N ILE A 13 -0.90 10.44 -1.37
CA ILE A 13 -0.48 11.59 -2.18
C ILE A 13 -0.46 12.85 -1.32
N THR A 14 0.44 13.77 -1.68
CA THR A 14 0.45 15.12 -1.15
C THR A 14 0.06 16.07 -2.26
N LEU A 15 -0.99 16.86 -2.01
CA LEU A 15 -1.45 17.91 -2.89
C LEU A 15 -1.10 19.26 -2.32
N ILE A 16 -0.72 20.18 -3.18
CA ILE A 16 -0.42 21.57 -2.82
C ILE A 16 -1.31 22.52 -3.63
N ASN A 17 -1.75 23.60 -3.00
CA ASN A 17 -2.38 24.72 -3.65
C ASN A 17 -1.59 25.98 -3.33
N LEU A 18 -0.79 26.46 -4.28
CA LEU A 18 0.10 27.60 -4.07
C LEU A 18 -0.66 28.92 -3.92
N LYS A 19 -1.82 29.06 -4.58
CA LYS A 19 -2.66 30.25 -4.48
C LYS A 19 -3.25 30.39 -3.06
N GLN A 20 -3.69 29.28 -2.49
CA GLN A 20 -4.31 29.23 -1.16
C GLN A 20 -3.28 28.99 -0.04
N ARG A 21 -2.02 28.69 -0.39
CA ARG A 21 -0.95 28.27 0.54
C ARG A 21 -1.36 27.08 1.41
N GLN A 22 -2.02 26.10 0.79
CA GLN A 22 -2.50 24.90 1.46
C GLN A 22 -1.77 23.65 0.98
N GLN A 23 -1.63 22.69 1.89
CA GLN A 23 -1.16 21.34 1.61
C GLN A 23 -2.14 20.35 2.24
N VAL A 24 -2.51 19.31 1.50
CA VAL A 24 -3.34 18.21 2.01
C VAL A 24 -2.75 16.87 1.62
N GLU A 25 -2.82 15.92 2.55
CA GLU A 25 -2.50 14.52 2.29
C GLU A 25 -3.78 13.75 2.01
N ARG A 26 -3.74 12.81 1.07
CA ARG A 26 -4.88 11.98 0.70
C ARG A 26 -4.48 10.53 0.52
N ASP A 27 -5.24 9.63 1.12
CA ASP A 27 -5.15 8.20 0.87
C ASP A 27 -5.97 7.85 -0.39
N LEU A 28 -5.32 7.26 -1.39
CA LEU A 28 -5.98 6.76 -2.59
C LEU A 28 -6.45 5.30 -2.44
N GLY A 29 -6.05 4.64 -1.35
CA GLY A 29 -6.40 3.27 -1.03
C GLY A 29 -5.25 2.28 -1.19
N THR A 30 -5.59 1.00 -1.05
CA THR A 30 -4.65 -0.13 -1.14
C THR A 30 -4.85 -0.91 -2.43
N PHE A 31 -3.77 -1.10 -3.18
CA PHE A 31 -3.76 -1.66 -4.53
C PHE A 31 -3.05 -3.02 -4.56
N PRO A 32 -3.43 -3.91 -5.49
CA PRO A 32 -2.97 -5.30 -5.51
C PRO A 32 -1.45 -5.47 -5.70
N HIS A 33 -0.78 -4.47 -6.29
CA HIS A 33 0.67 -4.44 -6.48
C HIS A 33 1.17 -3.01 -6.71
N ARG A 34 2.50 -2.83 -6.68
CA ARG A 34 3.14 -1.52 -6.82
C ARG A 34 2.74 -0.77 -8.10
N ASN A 35 2.73 -1.43 -9.26
CA ASN A 35 2.37 -0.77 -10.52
C ASN A 35 0.89 -0.32 -10.55
N ALA A 36 -0.03 -1.07 -9.92
CA ALA A 36 -1.42 -0.63 -9.82
C ALA A 36 -1.54 0.64 -8.94
N ALA A 37 -0.79 0.71 -7.84
CA ALA A 37 -0.73 1.91 -7.02
C ALA A 37 -0.15 3.12 -7.78
N ILE A 38 0.89 2.93 -8.60
CA ILE A 38 1.44 3.98 -9.47
C ILE A 38 0.38 4.45 -10.47
N ASN A 39 -0.27 3.51 -11.17
CA ASN A 39 -1.29 3.84 -12.15
C ASN A 39 -2.44 4.65 -11.53
N ALA A 40 -2.86 4.30 -10.33
CA ALA A 40 -3.89 5.05 -9.61
C ALA A 40 -3.47 6.51 -9.29
N VAL A 41 -2.19 6.73 -8.91
CA VAL A 41 -1.66 8.09 -8.71
C VAL A 41 -1.64 8.88 -10.03
N GLU A 42 -1.23 8.24 -11.13
CA GLU A 42 -1.20 8.87 -12.46
C GLU A 42 -2.62 9.18 -12.98
N GLU A 43 -3.58 8.28 -12.77
CA GLU A 43 -4.99 8.52 -13.08
C GLU A 43 -5.57 9.66 -12.26
N PHE A 44 -5.26 9.71 -10.96
CA PHE A 44 -5.65 10.81 -10.09
C PHE A 44 -5.14 12.15 -10.61
N LYS A 45 -3.84 12.21 -10.95
CA LYS A 45 -3.20 13.41 -11.51
C LYS A 45 -3.88 13.90 -12.79
N LYS A 46 -4.37 13.00 -13.65
CA LYS A 46 -5.01 13.34 -14.92
C LYS A 46 -6.44 13.82 -14.78
N HIS A 47 -7.19 13.29 -13.81
CA HIS A 47 -8.66 13.40 -13.81
C HIS A 47 -9.28 14.02 -12.57
N GLN A 48 -8.54 14.15 -11.46
CA GLN A 48 -9.12 14.51 -10.15
C GLN A 48 -8.47 15.73 -9.50
N LEU A 49 -7.55 16.41 -10.17
CA LEU A 49 -7.02 17.68 -9.68
C LEU A 49 -8.04 18.79 -9.92
N GLY A 50 -8.52 19.40 -8.83
CA GLY A 50 -9.32 20.62 -8.89
C GLY A 50 -8.49 21.84 -9.28
N GLU A 51 -9.15 22.97 -9.55
CA GLU A 51 -8.46 24.19 -9.95
C GLU A 51 -7.42 24.64 -8.89
N GLY A 52 -6.19 24.90 -9.35
CA GLY A 52 -5.09 25.37 -8.50
C GLY A 52 -4.43 24.32 -7.61
N TRP A 53 -4.86 23.07 -7.68
CA TRP A 53 -4.22 21.95 -6.99
C TRP A 53 -3.21 21.24 -7.89
N GLU A 54 -2.03 20.99 -7.33
CA GLU A 54 -0.96 20.25 -7.98
C GLU A 54 -0.54 19.06 -7.12
N LEU A 55 -0.17 17.96 -7.77
CA LEU A 55 0.44 16.81 -7.10
C LEU A 55 1.90 17.15 -6.77
N ALA A 56 2.22 17.33 -5.49
CA ALA A 56 3.59 17.63 -5.05
C ALA A 56 4.45 16.36 -4.97
N ASN A 57 3.93 15.31 -4.33
CA ASN A 57 4.59 14.02 -4.23
C ASN A 57 3.59 12.88 -3.98
N TYR A 58 4.08 11.65 -4.02
CA TYR A 58 3.36 10.48 -3.55
C TYR A 58 4.29 9.51 -2.85
N ARG A 59 3.73 8.71 -1.93
CA ARG A 59 4.40 7.64 -1.22
C ARG A 59 3.61 6.34 -1.40
N LEU A 60 4.32 5.28 -1.76
CA LEU A 60 3.80 3.92 -1.82
C LEU A 60 4.34 3.11 -0.65
N THR A 61 3.46 2.63 0.22
CA THR A 61 3.83 1.83 1.39
C THR A 61 3.30 0.40 1.25
N PRO A 62 4.12 -0.63 1.47
CA PRO A 62 3.61 -1.99 1.65
C PRO A 62 2.50 -2.01 2.71
N ALA A 63 1.38 -2.64 2.41
CA ALA A 63 0.21 -2.62 3.29
C ALA A 63 -0.25 -4.02 3.71
N GLU A 64 -0.19 -4.99 2.80
CA GLU A 64 -0.73 -6.33 3.04
C GLU A 64 -0.01 -7.37 2.18
N MET A 65 0.32 -8.53 2.74
CA MET A 65 0.86 -9.65 1.96
C MET A 65 -0.23 -10.48 1.29
N SER A 66 0.14 -11.21 0.24
CA SER A 66 -0.77 -12.15 -0.40
C SER A 66 -1.11 -13.32 0.54
N GLN A 67 -2.26 -13.96 0.28
CA GLN A 67 -2.65 -15.16 1.04
C GLN A 67 -1.62 -16.28 0.91
N GLU A 68 -1.02 -16.41 -0.28
CA GLU A 68 0.01 -17.41 -0.57
C GLU A 68 1.25 -17.21 0.30
N ILE A 69 1.79 -15.98 0.37
CA ILE A 69 2.95 -15.67 1.21
C ILE A 69 2.63 -15.85 2.69
N PHE A 70 1.46 -15.40 3.14
CA PHE A 70 1.02 -15.58 4.53
C PHE A 70 0.97 -17.07 4.92
N THR A 71 0.40 -17.89 4.03
CA THR A 71 0.26 -19.33 4.26
C THR A 71 1.62 -20.02 4.27
N PHE A 72 2.49 -19.68 3.30
CA PHE A 72 3.85 -20.18 3.25
C PHE A 72 4.65 -19.82 4.50
N PHE A 73 4.61 -18.55 4.92
CA PHE A 73 5.32 -18.07 6.10
C PHE A 73 4.85 -18.81 7.36
N ASN A 74 3.55 -18.90 7.61
CA ASN A 74 3.03 -19.58 8.80
C ASN A 74 3.32 -21.09 8.82
N LYS A 75 3.40 -21.74 7.65
CA LYS A 75 3.85 -23.14 7.55
C LYS A 75 5.32 -23.30 7.95
N VAL A 76 6.17 -22.34 7.60
CA VAL A 76 7.58 -22.33 8.03
C VAL A 76 7.66 -22.09 9.54
N GLN A 77 6.95 -21.08 10.08
CA GLN A 77 6.94 -20.81 11.52
C GLN A 77 6.53 -22.05 12.33
N GLU A 78 5.50 -22.78 11.88
CA GLU A 78 5.06 -24.02 12.52
C GLU A 78 6.13 -25.11 12.54
N ARG A 79 6.84 -25.32 11.42
CA ARG A 79 7.93 -26.29 11.35
C ARG A 79 9.09 -25.94 12.29
N GLU A 80 9.37 -24.65 12.44
CA GLU A 80 10.45 -24.14 13.30
C GLU A 80 9.99 -23.87 14.75
N LYS A 81 8.72 -24.15 15.10
CA LYS A 81 8.10 -23.88 16.42
C LYS A 81 8.19 -22.42 16.88
N LEU A 82 7.96 -21.50 15.94
CA LEU A 82 7.95 -20.06 16.16
C LEU A 82 6.51 -19.49 16.08
N PRO A 83 6.26 -18.28 16.63
CA PRO A 83 4.95 -17.62 16.54
C PRO A 83 4.48 -17.45 15.09
N LYS A 84 3.21 -17.73 14.83
CA LYS A 84 2.57 -17.46 13.54
C LYS A 84 2.21 -15.98 13.42
N LEU A 85 2.07 -15.51 12.19
CA LEU A 85 1.47 -14.20 11.90
C LEU A 85 -0.03 -14.26 12.17
N LYS A 86 -0.52 -13.26 12.90
CA LYS A 86 -1.93 -13.06 13.25
C LYS A 86 -2.77 -12.62 12.05
N ASN A 87 -2.19 -11.81 11.17
CA ASN A 87 -2.87 -11.28 9.99
C ASN A 87 -1.86 -10.97 8.86
N ARG A 88 -2.35 -10.52 7.71
CA ARG A 88 -1.54 -10.23 6.52
C ARG A 88 -1.03 -8.79 6.45
N ASN A 89 -1.37 -7.95 7.42
CA ASN A 89 -1.05 -6.54 7.38
C ASN A 89 0.43 -6.30 7.60
N ILE A 90 0.89 -5.13 7.16
CA ILE A 90 2.22 -4.61 7.43
C ILE A 90 2.02 -3.30 8.19
N PRO A 91 2.58 -3.15 9.41
CA PRO A 91 3.58 -4.00 10.08
C PRO A 91 3.04 -5.37 10.50
N LEU A 92 3.95 -6.35 10.58
CA LEU A 92 3.63 -7.73 10.92
C LEU A 92 3.25 -7.86 12.40
N GLU A 93 2.12 -8.50 12.67
CA GLU A 93 1.67 -8.87 14.01
C GLU A 93 1.73 -10.39 14.18
N PHE A 94 2.20 -10.85 15.35
CA PHE A 94 2.32 -12.27 15.68
C PHE A 94 1.29 -12.68 16.73
N GLU A 95 0.97 -13.96 16.78
CA GLU A 95 0.15 -14.56 17.84
C GLU A 95 0.96 -14.61 19.15
N ASP A 96 0.30 -14.38 20.30
CA ASP A 96 0.91 -14.56 21.61
C ASP A 96 1.13 -16.07 21.87
N ASN A 97 2.34 -16.45 22.27
CA ASN A 97 2.72 -17.85 22.55
C ASN A 97 2.22 -18.36 23.91
#